data_AF-A0A519ERA5-F1
#
_entry.id   AF-A0A519ERA5-F1
#
_cell.length_a   1.000
_cell.length_b   1.000
_cell.length_c   1.000
_cell.angle_alpha   90.00
_cell.angle_beta   90.00
_cell.angle_gamma   90.00
#
_symmetry.space_group_name_H-M   'P 1'
#
loop_
_entity.id
_entity.type
_entity.pdbx_description
1 polymer ?
#
loop_
_entity_poly.entity_id
_entity_poly.type
_entity_poly.pdbx_seq_one_letter_code
_entity_poly.pdbx_strand_id
1 'polypeptide(L)'
;GRILSGQTVTAFWHSVRHAQPLAVGLNCALGAALMRPYIQELARVAGDTFISCYPNAGLPNPMSDTGFDETPDVTSRLLHEFAADGLVNIVGGCCGTTPDHIGAIGRAVAPLPGRAIGRGVFYREPDEASVTS
;
A
#
# COMPACT_ATOMS: atom_id res chain seq x y z
N GLY A 1 -6.67 -12.73 -9.17
CA GLY A 1 -7.41 -11.48 -9.36
C GLY A 1 -6.95 -10.77 -10.60
N ARG A 2 -7.86 -10.07 -11.27
CA ARG A 2 -7.60 -9.22 -12.43
C ARG A 2 -8.09 -7.80 -12.09
N ILE A 3 -7.43 -6.78 -12.62
CA ILE A 3 -7.97 -5.41 -12.61
C ILE A 3 -9.08 -5.28 -13.66
N LEU A 4 -9.79 -4.14 -13.70
CA LEU A 4 -10.97 -3.95 -14.56
C LEU A 4 -10.70 -4.25 -16.06
N SER A 5 -9.50 -3.94 -16.54
CA SER A 5 -9.05 -4.23 -17.91
C SER A 5 -8.73 -5.72 -18.17
N GLY A 6 -8.92 -6.60 -17.18
CA GLY A 6 -8.60 -8.03 -17.26
C GLY A 6 -7.12 -8.35 -17.01
N GLN A 7 -6.27 -7.34 -16.78
CA GLN A 7 -4.84 -7.52 -16.55
C GLN A 7 -4.52 -8.04 -15.15
N THR A 8 -3.38 -8.72 -15.00
CA THR A 8 -2.77 -9.00 -13.69
C THR A 8 -2.07 -7.74 -13.16
N VAL A 9 -1.76 -7.69 -11.86
CA VAL A 9 -0.97 -6.59 -11.28
C VAL A 9 0.41 -6.46 -11.93
N THR A 10 1.02 -7.58 -12.32
CA THR A 10 2.30 -7.63 -13.03
C THR A 10 2.19 -7.04 -14.43
N ALA A 11 1.15 -7.41 -15.18
CA ALA A 11 0.91 -6.85 -16.50
C ALA A 11 0.63 -5.33 -16.42
N PHE A 12 -0.17 -4.90 -15.44
CA PHE A 12 -0.42 -3.49 -15.20
C PHE A 12 0.88 -2.74 -14.92
N TRP A 13 1.69 -3.21 -13.97
CA TRP A 13 2.97 -2.59 -13.63
C TRP A 13 3.89 -2.43 -14.84
N HIS A 14 4.10 -3.50 -15.62
CA HIS A 14 4.95 -3.42 -16.82
C HIS A 14 4.41 -2.44 -17.86
N SER A 15 3.08 -2.28 -17.96
CA SER A 15 2.48 -1.32 -18.89
C SER A 15 2.71 0.14 -18.49
N VAL A 16 2.81 0.45 -17.19
CA VAL A 16 2.92 1.84 -16.69
C VAL A 16 4.32 2.21 -16.17
N ARG A 17 5.21 1.24 -15.96
CA ARG A 17 6.55 1.44 -15.38
C ARG A 17 7.38 2.50 -16.11
N HIS A 18 7.22 2.63 -17.42
CA HIS A 18 7.93 3.61 -18.24
C HIS A 18 7.65 5.07 -17.85
N ALA A 19 6.51 5.34 -17.20
CA ALA A 19 6.17 6.66 -16.68
C ALA A 19 6.98 7.05 -15.43
N GLN A 20 7.78 6.12 -14.88
CA GLN A 20 8.59 6.31 -13.67
C GLN A 20 7.78 6.91 -12.49
N PRO A 21 6.62 6.34 -12.14
CA PRO A 21 5.78 6.90 -11.09
C PRO A 21 6.50 6.86 -9.74
N LEU A 22 6.22 7.86 -8.89
CA LEU A 22 6.70 7.89 -7.51
C LEU A 22 6.22 6.64 -6.75
N ALA A 23 4.95 6.29 -6.91
CA ALA A 23 4.35 5.11 -6.30
C ALA A 23 3.35 4.43 -7.24
N VAL A 24 3.17 3.13 -7.03
CA VAL A 24 2.11 2.30 -7.62
C VAL A 24 1.38 1.56 -6.50
N GLY A 25 0.12 1.21 -6.68
CA GLY A 25 -0.59 0.53 -5.60
C GLY A 25 -1.99 0.07 -5.94
N LEU A 26 -2.68 -0.38 -4.90
CA LEU A 26 -4.05 -0.88 -4.97
C LEU A 26 -4.89 -0.16 -3.93
N ASN A 27 -6.09 0.24 -4.34
CA ASN A 27 -7.11 0.76 -3.44
C ASN A 27 -8.47 0.11 -3.73
N CYS A 28 -9.33 0.08 -2.71
CA CYS A 28 -10.71 -0.41 -2.82
C CYS A 28 -10.81 -1.88 -3.24
N ALA A 29 -12.01 -2.28 -3.69
CA ALA A 29 -12.46 -3.61 -4.14
C ALA A 29 -12.37 -4.75 -3.10
N LEU A 30 -11.33 -4.79 -2.29
CA LEU A 30 -10.98 -5.86 -1.37
C LEU A 30 -10.62 -5.30 0.00
N GLY A 31 -10.89 -6.08 1.05
CA GLY A 31 -10.27 -5.90 2.36
C GLY A 31 -8.80 -6.34 2.35
N ALA A 32 -8.06 -5.99 3.40
CA ALA A 32 -6.61 -6.20 3.47
C ALA A 32 -6.25 -7.68 3.31
N ALA A 33 -6.94 -8.59 4.00
CA ALA A 33 -6.67 -10.03 3.94
C ALA A 33 -6.67 -10.59 2.51
N LEU A 34 -7.64 -10.17 1.68
CA LEU A 34 -7.75 -10.60 0.28
C LEU A 34 -6.83 -9.82 -0.66
N MET A 35 -6.39 -8.62 -0.27
CA MET A 35 -5.49 -7.79 -1.05
C MET A 35 -4.03 -8.27 -0.97
N ARG A 36 -3.63 -8.96 0.11
CA ARG A 36 -2.25 -9.40 0.38
C ARG A 36 -1.54 -10.09 -0.79
N PRO A 37 -2.09 -11.13 -1.46
CA PRO A 37 -1.37 -11.81 -2.55
C PRO A 37 -1.06 -10.88 -3.73
N TYR A 38 -1.89 -9.85 -3.97
CA TYR A 38 -1.65 -8.88 -5.04
C TYR A 38 -0.54 -7.89 -4.68
N ILE A 39 -0.50 -7.46 -3.42
CA ILE A 39 0.58 -6.63 -2.90
C ILE A 39 1.91 -7.38 -2.90
N GLN A 40 1.92 -8.66 -2.53
CA GLN A 40 3.12 -9.51 -2.61
C GLN A 40 3.64 -9.65 -4.05
N GLU A 41 2.74 -9.93 -4.99
CA GLU A 41 3.13 -10.03 -6.41
C GLU A 41 3.62 -8.68 -6.95
N LEU A 42 2.96 -7.57 -6.60
CA LEU A 42 3.40 -6.23 -6.98
C LEU A 42 4.77 -5.90 -6.38
N ALA A 43 5.00 -6.19 -5.10
CA ALA A 43 6.29 -5.98 -4.43
C ALA A 43 7.42 -6.78 -5.08
N ARG A 44 7.12 -7.98 -5.58
CA ARG A 44 8.09 -8.82 -6.30
C ARG A 44 8.54 -8.22 -7.63
N VAL A 45 7.65 -7.52 -8.35
CA VAL A 45 7.91 -7.01 -9.71
C VAL A 45 8.21 -5.51 -9.78
N ALA A 46 7.80 -4.74 -8.77
CA ALA A 46 7.95 -3.29 -8.68
C ALA A 46 9.05 -2.90 -7.67
N GLY A 47 10.29 -3.33 -7.93
CA GLY A 47 11.43 -3.08 -7.06
C GLY A 47 11.97 -1.64 -7.08
N ASP A 48 11.54 -0.81 -8.03
CA ASP A 48 12.12 0.51 -8.34
C ASP A 48 11.15 1.69 -8.16
N THR A 49 10.05 1.49 -7.44
CA THR A 49 9.03 2.52 -7.13
C THR A 49 8.43 2.26 -5.74
N PHE A 50 7.75 3.21 -5.11
CA PHE A 50 7.08 2.96 -3.83
C PHE A 50 5.76 2.19 -4.03
N ILE A 51 5.31 1.44 -3.01
CA ILE A 51 4.03 0.71 -3.04
C ILE A 51 3.05 1.32 -2.06
N SER A 52 1.83 1.56 -2.54
CA SER A 52 0.70 2.00 -1.73
C SER A 52 -0.40 0.95 -1.61
N CYS A 53 -1.06 0.89 -0.44
CA CYS A 53 -2.16 -0.02 -0.18
C CYS A 53 -3.27 0.66 0.66
N TYR A 54 -4.47 0.73 0.08
CA TYR A 54 -5.65 1.34 0.72
C TYR A 54 -6.85 0.39 0.63
N PRO A 55 -6.91 -0.66 1.46
CA PRO A 55 -7.99 -1.63 1.44
C PRO A 55 -9.30 -1.03 1.98
N ASN A 56 -10.41 -1.68 1.65
CA ASN A 56 -11.68 -1.47 2.36
C ASN A 56 -11.59 -2.03 3.79
N ALA A 57 -12.52 -1.64 4.67
CA ALA A 57 -12.73 -2.27 5.97
C ALA A 57 -13.43 -3.64 5.81
N GLY A 58 -12.78 -4.56 5.08
CA GLY A 58 -13.33 -5.85 4.68
C GLY A 58 -14.07 -5.80 3.35
N LEU A 59 -14.87 -6.83 3.09
CA LEU A 59 -15.77 -6.85 1.93
C LEU A 59 -17.05 -6.07 2.23
N PRO A 60 -17.70 -5.45 1.22
CA PRO A 60 -19.01 -4.85 1.40
C PRO A 60 -20.01 -5.88 1.95
N ASN A 61 -20.66 -5.54 3.05
CA ASN A 61 -21.68 -6.36 3.69
C ASN A 61 -22.96 -5.53 3.90
N PRO A 62 -24.01 -5.74 3.09
CA PRO A 62 -25.28 -5.02 3.23
C PRO A 62 -26.02 -5.27 4.56
N MET A 63 -25.64 -6.32 5.29
CA MET A 63 -26.21 -6.65 6.60
C MET A 63 -25.47 -5.97 7.77
N SER A 64 -24.34 -5.33 7.51
CA SER A 64 -23.62 -4.52 8.50
C SER A 64 -24.25 -3.14 8.59
N ASP A 65 -24.36 -2.60 9.81
CA ASP A 65 -24.82 -1.23 10.06
C ASP A 65 -24.01 -0.17 9.32
N THR A 66 -22.72 -0.44 9.07
CA THR A 66 -21.81 0.49 8.38
C THR A 66 -21.59 0.13 6.90
N GLY A 67 -22.16 -0.99 6.45
CA GLY A 67 -21.88 -1.60 5.14
C GLY A 67 -20.56 -2.39 5.09
N PHE A 68 -19.80 -2.43 6.17
CA PHE A 68 -18.48 -3.08 6.30
C PHE A 68 -18.29 -3.66 7.71
N ASP A 69 -17.55 -4.76 7.83
CA ASP A 69 -17.45 -5.50 9.11
C ASP A 69 -16.12 -5.30 9.85
N GLU A 70 -15.03 -4.93 9.16
CA GLU A 70 -13.74 -4.82 9.84
C GLU A 70 -13.69 -3.59 10.74
N THR A 71 -13.13 -3.79 11.93
CA THR A 71 -12.91 -2.73 12.92
C THR A 71 -11.54 -2.07 12.73
N PRO A 72 -11.29 -0.91 13.35
CA PRO A 72 -9.96 -0.27 13.35
C PRO A 72 -8.81 -1.22 13.71
N ASP A 73 -9.00 -2.06 14.73
CA ASP A 73 -7.99 -3.03 15.19
C ASP A 73 -7.69 -4.12 14.16
N VAL A 74 -8.73 -4.62 13.47
CA VAL A 74 -8.56 -5.66 12.44
C VAL A 74 -7.80 -5.11 11.24
N THR A 75 -8.27 -4.00 10.66
CA THR A 75 -7.65 -3.41 9.47
C THR A 75 -6.22 -2.93 9.76
N SER A 76 -5.97 -2.32 10.93
CA SER A 76 -4.63 -1.85 11.30
C SER A 76 -3.65 -3.00 11.54
N ARG A 77 -4.07 -4.10 12.17
CA ARG A 77 -3.24 -5.30 12.34
C ARG A 77 -2.80 -5.88 10.99
N LEU A 78 -3.73 -6.00 10.04
CA LEU A 78 -3.41 -6.55 8.72
C LEU A 78 -2.45 -5.64 7.94
N LEU A 79 -2.61 -4.32 8.02
CA LEU A 79 -1.69 -3.36 7.39
C LEU A 79 -0.32 -3.30 8.11
N HIS A 80 -0.28 -3.53 9.42
CA HIS A 80 0.96 -3.72 10.16
C HIS A 80 1.73 -4.94 9.64
N GLU A 81 1.06 -6.08 9.43
CA GLU A 81 1.70 -7.27 8.85
C GLU A 81 2.32 -6.96 7.47
N PHE A 82 1.64 -6.16 6.64
CA PHE A 82 2.17 -5.77 5.32
C PHE A 82 3.43 -4.91 5.44
N ALA A 83 3.44 -3.96 6.38
CA ALA A 83 4.57 -3.10 6.64
C ALA A 83 5.75 -3.90 7.24
N ALA A 84 5.46 -4.79 8.19
CA ALA A 84 6.47 -5.64 8.85
C ALA A 84 7.15 -6.60 7.86
N ASP A 85 6.41 -7.11 6.89
CA ASP A 85 6.93 -7.92 5.79
C ASP A 85 7.64 -7.10 4.70
N GLY A 86 7.73 -5.78 4.86
CA GLY A 86 8.38 -4.89 3.91
C GLY A 86 7.69 -4.86 2.55
N LEU A 87 6.36 -4.97 2.50
CA LEU A 87 5.60 -5.00 1.25
C LEU A 87 5.14 -3.62 0.76
N VAL A 88 5.01 -2.65 1.67
CA VAL A 88 4.38 -1.35 1.41
C VAL A 88 5.25 -0.19 1.91
N ASN A 89 5.01 0.99 1.36
CA ASN A 89 5.58 2.26 1.82
C ASN A 89 4.51 3.23 2.31
N ILE A 90 3.32 3.17 1.71
CA ILE A 90 2.23 4.09 1.96
C ILE A 90 0.99 3.25 2.25
N VAL A 91 0.32 3.51 3.36
CA VAL A 91 -0.89 2.79 3.75
C VAL A 91 -1.97 3.75 4.19
N GLY A 92 -3.22 3.31 4.07
CA GLY A 92 -4.39 4.01 4.59
C GLY A 92 -5.63 3.15 4.43
N GLY A 93 -6.78 3.79 4.25
CA GLY A 93 -8.06 3.12 4.10
C GLY A 93 -8.85 3.60 2.90
N CYS A 94 -9.81 2.78 2.46
CA CYS A 94 -10.80 3.12 1.43
C CYS A 94 -12.23 2.97 1.99
N CYS A 95 -13.15 2.31 1.29
CA CYS A 95 -14.55 2.21 1.72
C CYS A 95 -14.68 1.50 3.08
N GLY A 96 -15.56 2.02 3.94
CA GLY A 96 -15.78 1.50 5.30
C GLY A 96 -14.75 1.95 6.33
N THR A 97 -13.61 2.51 5.92
CA THR A 97 -12.63 3.03 6.87
C THR A 97 -13.04 4.40 7.40
N THR A 98 -12.71 4.67 8.66
CA THR A 98 -13.08 5.89 9.39
C THR A 98 -11.82 6.57 9.96
N PRO A 99 -11.90 7.79 10.52
CA PRO A 99 -10.78 8.40 11.21
C PRO A 99 -10.15 7.50 12.29
N ASP A 100 -10.96 6.69 12.99
CA ASP A 100 -10.45 5.73 13.99
C ASP A 100 -9.61 4.64 13.33
N HIS A 101 -10.01 4.15 12.15
CA HIS A 101 -9.21 3.22 11.36
C HIS A 101 -7.88 3.87 10.97
N ILE A 102 -7.90 5.09 10.43
CA ILE A 102 -6.68 5.79 10.02
C ILE A 102 -5.74 6.02 11.20
N GLY A 103 -6.28 6.40 12.36
CA GLY A 103 -5.51 6.55 13.60
C GLY A 103 -4.88 5.23 14.06
N ALA A 104 -5.63 4.13 14.01
CA ALA A 104 -5.13 2.79 14.37
C ALA A 104 -4.04 2.32 13.40
N ILE A 105 -4.25 2.48 12.08
CA ILE A 105 -3.28 2.14 11.03
C ILE A 105 -1.98 2.92 11.26
N GLY A 106 -2.07 4.24 11.43
CA GLY A 106 -0.92 5.10 11.65
C GLY A 106 -0.09 4.67 12.87
N ARG A 107 -0.74 4.40 14.01
CA ARG A 107 -0.06 3.88 15.21
C ARG A 107 0.60 2.53 14.98
N ALA A 108 -0.05 1.63 14.26
CA ALA A 108 0.43 0.28 14.04
C ALA A 108 1.66 0.22 13.12
N VAL A 109 1.76 1.12 12.12
CA VAL A 109 2.87 1.11 11.15
C VAL A 109 4.00 2.10 11.47
N ALA A 110 3.76 3.14 12.28
CA ALA A 110 4.76 4.16 12.59
C ALA A 110 6.13 3.63 13.10
N PRO A 111 6.22 2.53 13.88
CA PRO A 111 7.51 2.01 14.33
C PRO A 111 8.30 1.24 13.26
N LEU A 112 7.71 0.97 12.10
CA LEU A 112 8.26 0.09 11.08
C LEU A 112 8.91 0.89 9.93
N PRO A 113 10.01 0.39 9.35
CA PRO A 113 10.57 0.97 8.15
C PRO A 113 9.66 0.71 6.95
N GLY A 114 9.61 1.64 6.00
CA GLY A 114 8.98 1.38 4.71
C GLY A 114 9.78 0.37 3.87
N ARG A 115 9.12 -0.29 2.91
CA ARG A 115 9.78 -1.20 1.95
C ARG A 115 11.00 -0.54 1.28
N ALA A 116 12.12 -1.25 1.25
CA ALA A 116 13.32 -0.82 0.53
C ALA A 116 13.08 -0.80 -1.00
N ILE A 117 13.58 0.24 -1.68
CA ILE A 117 13.53 0.37 -3.14
C ILE A 117 14.94 0.29 -3.72
N GLY A 118 15.10 -0.44 -4.83
CA GLY A 118 16.40 -0.69 -5.47
C GLY A 118 16.94 0.48 -6.29
N ARG A 119 16.14 1.53 -6.49
CA ARG A 119 16.54 2.74 -7.21
C ARG A 119 16.81 3.84 -6.19
N GLY A 120 18.00 4.45 -6.27
CA GLY A 120 18.33 5.65 -5.49
C GLY A 120 17.23 6.69 -5.69
N VAL A 121 16.71 7.21 -4.58
CA VAL A 121 15.64 8.19 -4.53
C VAL A 121 15.94 9.30 -5.55
N PHE A 122 14.97 9.62 -6.42
CA PHE A 122 15.07 10.63 -7.47
C PHE A 122 15.57 12.00 -6.95
N TYR A 123 15.43 12.24 -5.65
CA TYR A 123 16.03 13.35 -4.94
C TYR A 123 16.86 12.84 -3.77
N ARG A 124 18.18 13.03 -3.83
CA ARG A 124 19.07 13.06 -2.68
C ARG A 124 19.35 14.54 -2.45
N GLU A 125 19.05 15.05 -1.27
CA GLU A 125 19.55 16.37 -0.88
C GLU A 125 21.08 16.35 -1.08
N PRO A 126 21.69 17.34 -1.75
CA PRO A 126 23.14 17.41 -1.81
C PRO A 126 23.67 17.43 -0.38
N ASP A 127 24.65 16.60 -0.06
CA ASP A 127 25.37 16.74 1.21
C ASP A 127 25.87 18.18 1.30
N GLU A 128 25.60 18.84 2.42
CA GLU A 128 25.99 20.23 2.71
C GLU A 128 27.52 20.42 2.54
N ALA A 129 28.29 19.31 2.63
CA ALA A 129 29.72 19.24 2.39
C ALA A 129 30.16 19.38 0.91
N SER A 130 29.25 19.29 -0.06
CA SER A 130 29.55 19.36 -1.51
C SER A 130 29.42 20.76 -2.12
N VAL A 131 28.94 21.74 -1.34
CA VAL A 131 28.65 23.11 -1.82
C VAL A 131 29.79 24.09 -1.49
N THR A 132 30.79 23.68 -0.71
CA THR A 132 31.90 24.54 -0.27
C THR A 132 33.27 24.17 -0.87
N SER A 133 33.33 23.62 -2.08
CA SER A 133 34.60 23.39 -2.81
C SER A 133 34.64 24.10 -4.15
#